data_AF-A0A7Y9KP12-F1
#
_entry.id   AF-A0A7Y9KP12-F1
#
_cell.length_a   1.000
_cell.length_b   1.000
_cell.length_c   1.000
_cell.angle_alpha   90.00
_cell.angle_beta   90.00
_cell.angle_gamma   90.00
#
_symmetry.space_group_name_H-M   'P 1'
#
loop_
_entity.id
_entity.type
_entity.pdbx_description
1 polymer ?
#
loop_
_entity_poly.entity_id
_entity_poly.type
_entity_poly.pdbx_seq_one_letter_code
_entity_poly.pdbx_strand_id
1 'polypeptide(L)'
;MEPLPATAEALDLLVASGDEGVRARVAWIGETVLEVVPHADAFALWFTDEDLTLVHIRPLIDPSVRASQRGSRTSVALSFATGGRVIAVVTIYSDREEAFAGRVEVLERRLGAVPGASLLDHDLALRCRRRAELAPAQLRSRALMDAAIGTLMGAVGLSLDQAEAWLADVARDSGRTVVAVAVQVVAAHHAAIDPDEPPTDERT
;
A
#
# COMPACT_ATOMS: atom_id res chain seq x y z
N MET A 1 8.42 14.91 5.19
CA MET A 1 8.27 14.36 3.82
C MET A 1 6.79 14.32 3.47
N GLU A 2 6.44 14.36 2.19
CA GLU A 2 5.05 14.33 1.72
C GLU A 2 4.75 13.05 0.94
N PRO A 3 3.51 12.52 1.02
CA PRO A 3 3.11 11.37 0.23
C PRO A 3 3.09 11.72 -1.27
N LEU A 4 3.42 10.76 -2.13
CA LEU A 4 3.05 10.86 -3.55
C LEU A 4 1.52 10.97 -3.68
N PRO A 5 0.98 11.55 -4.78
CA PRO A 5 -0.47 11.66 -4.97
C PRO A 5 -1.21 10.33 -4.82
N ALA A 6 -0.70 9.25 -5.41
CA ALA A 6 -1.28 7.91 -5.26
C ALA A 6 -1.17 7.37 -3.82
N THR A 7 -0.08 7.67 -3.10
CA THR A 7 0.04 7.35 -1.68
C THR A 7 -0.97 8.13 -0.84
N ALA A 8 -1.21 9.41 -1.15
CA ALA A 8 -2.18 10.24 -0.45
C ALA A 8 -3.59 9.67 -0.61
N GLU A 9 -3.97 9.30 -1.84
CA GLU A 9 -5.24 8.61 -2.13
C GLU A 9 -5.35 7.27 -1.40
N ALA A 10 -4.28 6.46 -1.40
CA ALA A 10 -4.26 5.19 -0.68
C ALA A 10 -4.46 5.37 0.83
N LEU A 11 -3.83 6.39 1.43
CA LEU A 11 -4.02 6.73 2.84
C LEU A 11 -5.46 7.16 3.13
N ASP A 12 -6.09 7.93 2.25
CA ASP A 12 -7.49 8.33 2.40
C ASP A 12 -8.43 7.12 2.34
N LEU A 13 -8.17 6.17 1.45
CA LEU A 13 -8.92 4.90 1.38
C LEU A 13 -8.76 4.06 2.65
N LEU A 14 -7.56 3.98 3.21
CA LEU A 14 -7.31 3.25 4.46
C LEU A 14 -8.03 3.90 5.66
N VAL A 15 -8.01 5.23 5.73
CA VAL A 15 -8.76 5.98 6.76
C VAL A 15 -10.25 5.75 6.61
N ALA A 16 -10.79 5.83 5.38
CA ALA A 16 -12.20 5.54 5.11
C ALA A 16 -12.60 4.09 5.44
N SER A 17 -11.63 3.17 5.43
CA SER A 17 -11.82 1.75 5.81
C SER A 17 -11.68 1.50 7.33
N GLY A 18 -11.53 2.57 8.13
CA GLY A 18 -11.49 2.50 9.60
C GLY A 18 -10.09 2.53 10.21
N ASP A 19 -9.02 2.61 9.41
CA ASP A 19 -7.66 2.80 9.95
C ASP A 19 -7.32 4.29 10.11
N GLU A 20 -8.01 4.96 11.04
CA GLU A 20 -7.89 6.40 11.29
C GLU A 20 -6.47 6.82 11.69
N GLY A 21 -5.67 5.90 12.25
CA GLY A 21 -4.32 6.18 12.73
C GLY A 21 -3.22 6.05 11.67
N VAL A 22 -3.50 5.46 10.51
CA VAL A 22 -2.46 5.12 9.52
C VAL A 22 -1.70 6.35 9.02
N ARG A 23 -2.42 7.45 8.75
CA ARG A 23 -1.82 8.68 8.24
C ARG A 23 -0.84 9.28 9.24
N ALA A 24 -1.23 9.33 10.52
CA ALA A 24 -0.37 9.82 11.59
C ALA A 24 0.87 8.94 11.77
N ARG A 25 0.72 7.61 11.72
CA ARG A 25 1.85 6.67 11.83
C ARG A 25 2.83 6.81 10.66
N VAL A 26 2.34 6.90 9.43
CA VAL A 26 3.20 7.07 8.25
C VAL A 26 3.89 8.45 8.24
N ALA A 27 3.20 9.51 8.68
CA ALA A 27 3.81 10.83 8.87
C ALA A 27 4.94 10.79 9.91
N TRP A 28 4.70 10.14 11.06
CA TRP A 28 5.69 9.96 12.12
C TRP A 28 6.94 9.20 11.64
N ILE A 29 6.79 8.18 10.78
CA ILE A 29 7.93 7.51 10.14
C ILE A 29 8.75 8.54 9.35
N GLY A 30 8.09 9.37 8.54
CA GLY A 30 8.77 10.39 7.74
C GLY A 30 9.48 11.45 8.57
N GLU A 31 8.91 11.86 9.69
CA GLU A 31 9.55 12.79 10.65
C GLU A 31 10.78 12.14 11.29
N THR A 32 10.63 10.92 11.82
CA THR A 32 11.71 10.16 12.44
C THR A 32 12.86 9.91 11.47
N VAL A 33 12.56 9.58 10.21
CA VAL A 33 13.56 9.39 9.16
C VAL A 33 14.35 10.69 8.93
N LEU A 34 13.68 11.84 8.85
CA LEU A 34 14.35 13.13 8.64
C LEU A 34 15.16 13.59 9.86
N GLU A 35 14.73 13.25 11.07
CA GLU A 35 15.50 13.52 12.29
C GLU A 35 16.81 12.74 12.32
N VAL A 36 16.78 11.47 11.93
CA VAL A 36 17.96 10.59 11.98
C VAL A 36 18.84 10.73 10.73
N VAL A 37 18.23 10.87 9.56
CA VAL A 37 18.88 11.00 8.25
C VAL A 37 18.37 12.28 7.56
N PRO A 38 18.96 13.45 7.87
CA PRO A 38 18.50 14.74 7.33
C PRO A 38 18.57 14.88 5.81
N HIS A 39 19.39 14.05 5.16
CA HIS A 39 19.56 13.98 3.70
C HIS A 39 18.74 12.87 3.04
N ALA A 40 17.78 12.28 3.76
CA ALA A 40 16.86 11.34 3.14
C ALA A 40 15.98 12.08 2.12
N ASP A 41 15.88 11.52 0.92
CA ASP A 41 15.11 12.07 -0.18
C ASP A 41 13.73 11.44 -0.28
N ALA A 42 13.61 10.18 0.15
CA ALA A 42 12.36 9.44 0.11
C ALA A 42 12.39 8.27 1.10
N PHE A 43 11.21 7.77 1.43
CA PHE A 43 11.06 6.41 1.93
C PHE A 43 9.86 5.71 1.28
N ALA A 44 9.93 4.39 1.23
CA ALA A 44 8.85 3.51 0.80
C ALA A 44 8.54 2.54 1.94
N LEU A 45 7.28 2.41 2.30
CA LEU A 45 6.75 1.40 3.21
C LEU A 45 6.03 0.35 2.38
N TRP A 46 6.49 -0.90 2.45
CA TRP A 46 5.85 -2.04 1.81
C TRP A 46 5.30 -2.98 2.87
N PHE A 47 4.01 -3.28 2.78
CA PHE A 47 3.35 -4.28 3.61
C PHE A 47 3.33 -5.62 2.86
N THR A 48 3.90 -6.65 3.47
CA THR A 48 4.22 -7.90 2.76
C THR A 48 2.98 -8.72 2.43
N ASP A 49 1.96 -8.66 3.29
CA ASP A 49 0.78 -9.51 3.18
C ASP A 49 -0.31 -8.86 2.33
N GLU A 50 -0.25 -7.54 2.21
CA GLU A 50 -1.25 -6.69 1.57
C GLU A 50 -0.85 -6.26 0.15
N ASP A 51 0.38 -6.61 -0.28
CA ASP A 51 1.02 -6.13 -1.51
C ASP A 51 0.90 -4.60 -1.71
N LEU A 52 0.80 -3.87 -0.59
CA LEU A 52 0.55 -2.44 -0.54
C LEU A 52 1.88 -1.70 -0.38
N THR A 53 2.15 -0.73 -1.24
CA THR A 53 3.32 0.14 -1.13
C THR A 53 2.91 1.59 -0.98
N LEU A 54 3.37 2.23 0.09
CA LEU A 54 3.19 3.66 0.34
C LEU A 54 4.53 4.38 0.19
N VAL A 55 4.56 5.45 -0.59
CA VAL A 55 5.80 6.21 -0.86
C VAL A 55 5.65 7.65 -0.45
N HIS A 56 6.63 8.13 0.31
CA HIS A 56 6.81 9.52 0.68
C HIS A 56 8.12 10.03 0.09
N ILE A 57 8.08 11.26 -0.41
CA ILE A 57 9.22 11.95 -0.97
C ILE A 57 9.43 13.27 -0.23
N ARG A 58 10.67 13.76 -0.23
CA ARG A 58 10.95 15.13 0.14
C ARG A 58 10.39 16.04 -0.97
N PRO A 59 9.66 17.12 -0.63
CA PRO A 59 9.19 18.06 -1.62
C PRO A 59 10.38 18.60 -2.42
N LEU A 60 10.37 18.40 -3.74
CA LEU A 60 11.39 19.00 -4.59
C LEU A 60 11.13 20.50 -4.67
N ILE A 61 12.14 21.28 -4.32
CA ILE A 61 12.09 22.75 -4.45
C ILE A 61 12.11 23.17 -5.94
N ASP A 62 12.44 22.26 -6.88
CA ASP A 62 12.55 22.58 -8.31
C ASP A 62 12.09 21.43 -9.25
N PRO A 63 11.08 21.65 -10.12
CA PRO A 63 10.60 20.67 -11.10
C PRO A 63 11.57 20.36 -12.25
N SER A 64 12.62 21.15 -12.47
CA SER A 64 13.66 20.90 -13.49
C SER A 64 14.62 19.76 -13.13
N VAL A 65 14.66 19.36 -11.85
CA VAL A 65 15.44 18.22 -11.33
C VAL A 65 14.80 16.85 -11.69
N ARG A 66 13.60 16.85 -12.30
CA ARG A 66 12.89 15.63 -12.74
C ARG A 66 13.70 14.75 -13.71
N ALA A 67 14.61 15.33 -14.48
CA ALA A 67 15.47 14.59 -15.41
C ALA A 67 16.75 14.01 -14.74
N SER A 68 17.02 14.38 -13.49
CA SER A 68 18.28 14.10 -12.78
C SER A 68 18.20 12.95 -11.79
N GLN A 69 17.09 12.18 -11.71
CA GLN A 69 16.99 10.94 -10.91
C GLN A 69 17.86 9.79 -11.48
N ARG A 70 19.07 10.11 -11.95
CA ARG A 70 20.15 9.13 -12.14
C ARG A 70 20.66 8.72 -10.75
N GLY A 71 19.97 7.72 -10.18
CA GLY A 71 20.43 6.87 -9.08
C GLY A 71 20.32 7.49 -7.70
N SER A 72 19.42 6.96 -6.87
CA SER A 72 19.70 6.93 -5.43
C SER A 72 21.08 6.30 -5.25
N ARG A 73 21.99 6.99 -4.56
CA ARG A 73 23.37 6.50 -4.40
C ARG A 73 23.48 5.47 -3.29
N THR A 74 22.53 5.45 -2.35
CA THR A 74 22.43 4.43 -1.31
C THR A 74 21.01 4.31 -0.78
N SER A 75 20.70 3.16 -0.21
CA SER A 75 19.44 2.90 0.49
C SER A 75 19.67 2.07 1.75
N VAL A 76 18.70 2.09 2.66
CA VAL A 76 18.62 1.12 3.76
C VAL A 76 17.20 0.57 3.84
N ALA A 77 17.08 -0.75 3.93
CA ALA A 77 15.81 -1.45 4.15
C ALA A 77 15.75 -1.94 5.60
N LEU A 78 14.68 -1.55 6.30
CA LEU A 78 14.40 -1.88 7.69
C LEU A 78 13.22 -2.84 7.73
N SER A 79 13.39 -4.02 8.36
CA SER A 79 12.35 -5.03 8.43
C SER A 79 11.56 -4.93 9.73
N PHE A 80 10.24 -5.09 9.66
CA PHE A 80 9.33 -5.10 10.81
C PHE A 80 8.68 -6.47 10.91
N ALA A 81 8.68 -7.05 12.10
CA ALA A 81 8.17 -8.39 12.31
C ALA A 81 7.22 -8.48 13.51
N THR A 82 6.22 -9.35 13.40
CA THR A 82 5.35 -9.77 14.51
C THR A 82 5.25 -11.29 14.52
N GLY A 83 5.29 -11.91 15.71
CA GLY A 83 5.22 -13.38 15.83
C GLY A 83 6.28 -14.14 15.02
N GLY A 84 7.46 -13.55 14.80
CA GLY A 84 8.54 -14.14 14.01
C GLY A 84 8.39 -14.03 12.49
N ARG A 85 7.33 -13.37 11.99
CA ARG A 85 7.09 -13.12 10.56
C ARG A 85 7.32 -11.65 10.23
N VAL A 86 8.05 -11.36 9.14
CA VAL A 86 8.15 -10.01 8.59
C VAL A 86 6.79 -9.60 8.01
N ILE A 87 6.27 -8.46 8.45
CA ILE A 87 4.97 -7.90 8.03
C ILE A 87 5.12 -6.64 7.19
N ALA A 88 6.26 -5.94 7.32
CA ALA A 88 6.52 -4.74 6.56
C ALA A 88 8.02 -4.50 6.39
N VAL A 89 8.36 -3.74 5.34
CA VAL A 89 9.72 -3.26 5.08
C VAL A 89 9.65 -1.77 4.79
N VAL A 90 10.44 -0.97 5.50
CA VAL A 90 10.66 0.46 5.20
C VAL A 90 12.00 0.59 4.51
N THR A 91 12.00 1.06 3.26
CA THR A 91 13.23 1.41 2.54
C THR A 91 13.40 2.91 2.47
N ILE A 92 14.53 3.42 2.95
CA ILE A 92 14.87 4.85 2.95
C ILE A 92 15.93 5.08 1.87
N TYR A 93 15.81 6.18 1.14
CA TYR A 93 16.69 6.51 0.02
C TYR A 93 17.39 7.85 0.25
N SER A 94 18.64 7.94 -0.20
CA SER A 94 19.39 9.19 -0.21
C SER A 94 20.31 9.30 -1.44
N ASP A 95 20.59 10.54 -1.84
CA ASP A 95 21.60 10.92 -2.83
C ASP A 95 23.04 10.96 -2.26
N ARG A 96 23.21 10.81 -0.94
CA ARG A 96 24.52 10.81 -0.25
C ARG A 96 24.98 9.41 0.10
N GLU A 97 26.15 9.00 -0.40
CA GLU A 97 26.73 7.67 -0.14
C GLU A 97 26.91 7.38 1.36
N GLU A 98 27.19 8.40 2.15
CA GLU A 98 27.40 8.33 3.59
C GLU A 98 26.12 8.55 4.43
N ALA A 99 24.94 8.63 3.80
CA ALA A 99 23.69 8.97 4.46
C ALA A 99 23.39 8.09 5.67
N PHE A 100 23.70 6.80 5.58
CA PHE A 100 23.36 5.81 6.61
C PHE A 100 24.52 5.42 7.53
N ALA A 101 25.73 5.96 7.29
CA ALA A 101 26.92 5.64 8.09
C ALA A 101 26.68 5.95 9.58
N GLY A 102 26.75 4.92 10.44
CA GLY A 102 26.54 5.03 11.88
C GLY A 102 25.09 5.32 12.33
N ARG A 103 24.11 5.29 11.42
CA ARG A 103 22.71 5.67 11.70
C ARG A 103 21.72 4.53 11.66
N VAL A 104 22.09 3.37 11.08
CA VAL A 104 21.20 2.21 10.91
C VAL A 104 20.63 1.73 12.25
N GLU A 105 21.47 1.50 13.27
CA GLU A 105 21.01 1.07 14.59
C GLU A 105 20.11 2.10 15.29
N VAL A 106 20.29 3.39 14.98
CA VAL A 106 19.44 4.46 15.51
C VAL A 106 18.07 4.41 14.83
N LEU A 107 18.03 4.22 13.51
CA LEU A 107 16.79 4.04 12.75
C LEU A 107 16.02 2.80 13.22
N GLU A 108 16.70 1.66 13.35
CA GLU A 108 16.07 0.41 13.81
C GLU A 108 15.39 0.59 15.17
N ARG A 109 16.11 1.17 16.13
CA ARG A 109 15.61 1.41 17.48
C ARG A 109 14.46 2.41 17.52
N ARG A 110 14.56 3.51 16.78
CA ARG A 110 13.57 4.59 16.77
C ARG A 110 12.26 4.13 16.12
N LEU A 111 12.37 3.39 15.02
CA LEU A 111 11.21 2.92 14.26
C LEU A 111 10.64 1.61 14.82
N GLY A 112 11.39 0.87 15.62
CA GLY A 112 10.99 -0.46 16.11
C GLY A 112 11.19 -1.57 15.07
N ALA A 113 12.16 -1.39 14.17
CA ALA A 113 12.55 -2.44 13.23
C ALA A 113 13.32 -3.56 13.94
N VAL A 114 13.40 -4.72 13.31
CA VAL A 114 14.17 -5.87 13.81
C VAL A 114 15.66 -5.50 13.86
N PRO A 115 16.29 -5.46 15.04
CA PRO A 115 17.68 -5.06 15.17
C PRO A 115 18.62 -5.99 14.38
N GLY A 116 19.55 -5.41 13.62
CA GLY A 116 20.54 -6.16 12.83
C GLY A 116 20.01 -6.86 11.58
N ALA A 117 18.72 -6.68 11.25
CA ALA A 117 18.12 -7.23 10.03
C ALA A 117 18.13 -6.23 8.86
N SER A 118 18.73 -5.05 9.04
CA SER A 118 18.76 -4.02 8.02
C SER A 118 19.71 -4.35 6.87
N LEU A 119 19.28 -4.03 5.64
CA LEU A 119 20.07 -4.24 4.43
C LEU A 119 20.42 -2.89 3.80
N LEU A 120 21.71 -2.65 3.56
CA LEU A 120 22.19 -1.49 2.80
C LEU A 120 22.14 -1.74 1.28
N ASP A 121 21.94 -0.68 0.53
CA ASP A 121 21.91 -0.65 -0.95
C ASP A 121 20.94 -1.66 -1.55
N HIS A 122 19.78 -1.79 -0.90
CA HIS A 122 18.67 -2.58 -1.39
C HIS A 122 17.94 -1.83 -2.53
N ASP A 123 18.05 -2.37 -3.75
CA ASP A 123 17.68 -1.68 -4.99
C ASP A 123 16.17 -1.82 -5.32
N LEU A 124 15.31 -1.22 -4.49
CA LEU A 124 13.85 -1.23 -4.64
C LEU A 124 13.28 0.02 -5.34
N ALA A 125 14.08 1.06 -5.58
CA ALA A 125 13.64 2.42 -5.92
C ALA A 125 12.69 2.50 -7.14
N LEU A 126 13.00 1.77 -8.23
CA LEU A 126 12.18 1.77 -9.45
C LEU A 126 10.88 0.96 -9.31
N ARG A 127 10.87 -0.07 -8.44
CA ARG A 127 9.69 -0.90 -8.20
C ARG A 127 8.71 -0.25 -7.23
N CYS A 128 9.22 0.51 -6.24
CA CYS A 128 8.39 1.17 -5.24
C CYS A 128 7.49 2.26 -5.85
N ARG A 129 7.98 3.09 -6.78
CA ARG A 129 7.14 4.13 -7.40
C ARG A 129 5.97 3.52 -8.19
N ARG A 130 6.26 2.53 -9.05
CA ARG A 130 5.22 1.83 -9.82
C ARG A 130 4.23 1.10 -8.91
N ARG A 131 4.70 0.48 -7.82
CA ARG A 131 3.80 -0.16 -6.83
C ARG A 131 2.95 0.86 -6.07
N ALA A 132 3.50 2.01 -5.71
CA ALA A 132 2.73 3.08 -5.07
C ALA A 132 1.66 3.66 -6.00
N GLU A 133 1.93 3.76 -7.30
CA GLU A 133 0.91 4.12 -8.31
C GLU A 133 -0.24 3.09 -8.38
N LEU A 134 0.04 1.81 -8.10
CA LEU A 134 -0.97 0.74 -8.10
C LEU A 134 -1.73 0.62 -6.76
N ALA A 135 -1.21 1.18 -5.67
CA ALA A 135 -1.76 1.03 -4.33
C ALA A 135 -3.25 1.38 -4.20
N PRO A 136 -3.76 2.51 -4.74
CA PRO A 136 -5.19 2.81 -4.68
C PRO A 136 -6.06 1.77 -5.38
N ALA A 137 -5.62 1.27 -6.54
CA ALA A 137 -6.35 0.25 -7.29
C ALA A 137 -6.38 -1.08 -6.55
N GLN A 138 -5.28 -1.46 -5.89
CA GLN A 138 -5.22 -2.65 -5.04
C GLN A 138 -6.17 -2.54 -3.84
N LEU A 139 -6.17 -1.40 -3.15
CA LEU A 139 -7.06 -1.16 -2.01
C LEU A 139 -8.53 -1.21 -2.39
N ARG A 140 -8.92 -0.56 -3.50
CA ARG A 140 -10.29 -0.65 -4.02
C ARG A 140 -10.68 -2.08 -4.37
N SER A 141 -9.77 -2.81 -5.03
CA SER A 141 -10.02 -4.21 -5.37
C SER A 141 -10.22 -5.07 -4.13
N ARG A 142 -9.45 -4.83 -3.06
CA ARG A 142 -9.60 -5.53 -1.79
C ARG A 142 -10.92 -5.19 -1.09
N ALA A 143 -11.25 -3.91 -0.97
CA ALA A 143 -12.51 -3.48 -0.35
C ALA A 143 -13.73 -4.10 -1.08
N LEU A 144 -13.65 -4.20 -2.41
CA LEU A 144 -14.66 -4.86 -3.21
C LEU A 144 -14.72 -6.37 -2.95
N MET A 145 -13.57 -7.05 -2.84
CA MET A 145 -13.51 -8.47 -2.49
C MET A 145 -14.13 -8.73 -1.11
N ASP A 146 -13.77 -7.92 -0.11
CA ASP A 146 -14.28 -8.02 1.25
C ASP A 146 -15.81 -7.81 1.28
N ALA A 147 -16.33 -6.83 0.51
CA ALA A 147 -17.75 -6.61 0.35
C ALA A 147 -18.46 -7.81 -0.31
N ALA A 148 -17.90 -8.36 -1.39
CA ALA A 148 -18.47 -9.51 -2.09
C ALA A 148 -18.51 -10.76 -1.20
N ILE A 149 -17.42 -11.02 -0.45
CA ILE A 149 -17.36 -12.11 0.53
C ILE A 149 -18.41 -11.88 1.63
N GLY A 150 -18.49 -10.67 2.19
CA GLY A 150 -19.49 -10.31 3.19
C GLY A 150 -20.93 -10.52 2.68
N THR A 151 -21.21 -10.15 1.44
CA THR A 151 -22.49 -10.41 0.77
C THR A 151 -22.78 -11.91 0.64
N LEU A 152 -21.82 -12.72 0.19
CA LEU A 152 -22.00 -14.18 0.06
C LEU A 152 -22.23 -14.83 1.43
N MET A 153 -21.51 -14.38 2.46
CA MET A 153 -21.70 -14.88 3.81
C MET A 153 -23.08 -14.49 4.36
N GLY A 154 -23.49 -13.23 4.20
CA GLY A 154 -24.74 -12.72 4.77
C GLY A 154 -26.01 -13.15 4.02
N ALA A 155 -25.98 -13.10 2.69
CA ALA A 155 -27.16 -13.38 1.86
C ALA A 155 -27.28 -14.84 1.44
N VAL A 156 -26.15 -15.53 1.22
CA VAL A 156 -26.12 -16.92 0.75
C VAL A 156 -25.82 -17.91 1.89
N GLY A 157 -25.23 -17.44 3.00
CA GLY A 157 -24.89 -18.28 4.15
C GLY A 157 -23.62 -19.11 3.96
N LEU A 158 -22.74 -18.71 3.03
CA LEU A 158 -21.44 -19.37 2.87
C LEU A 158 -20.51 -19.03 4.04
N SER A 159 -19.62 -19.96 4.40
CA SER A 159 -18.45 -19.63 5.22
C SER A 159 -17.42 -18.81 4.42
N LEU A 160 -16.46 -18.19 5.11
CA LEU A 160 -15.38 -17.43 4.47
C LEU A 160 -14.64 -18.25 3.40
N ASP A 161 -14.14 -19.43 3.77
CA ASP A 161 -13.41 -20.32 2.86
C ASP A 161 -14.27 -20.73 1.65
N GLN A 162 -15.58 -20.95 1.86
CA GLN A 162 -16.50 -21.29 0.78
C GLN A 162 -16.80 -20.10 -0.14
N ALA A 163 -16.91 -18.89 0.40
CA ALA A 163 -17.12 -17.68 -0.38
C ALA A 163 -15.90 -17.37 -1.25
N GLU A 164 -14.69 -17.50 -0.69
CA GLU A 164 -13.43 -17.36 -1.44
C GLU A 164 -13.31 -18.39 -2.55
N ALA A 165 -13.56 -19.68 -2.23
CA ALA A 165 -13.54 -20.76 -3.21
C ALA A 165 -14.57 -20.52 -4.32
N TRP A 166 -15.79 -20.10 -3.96
CA TRP A 166 -16.86 -19.83 -4.92
C TRP A 166 -16.48 -18.70 -5.89
N LEU A 167 -15.93 -17.59 -5.40
CA LEU A 167 -15.46 -16.49 -6.25
C LEU A 167 -14.36 -16.95 -7.21
N ALA A 168 -13.42 -17.76 -6.73
CA ALA A 168 -12.34 -18.31 -7.55
C ALA A 168 -12.86 -19.27 -8.63
N ASP A 169 -13.81 -20.14 -8.29
CA ASP A 169 -14.39 -21.11 -9.21
C ASP A 169 -15.22 -20.42 -10.30
N VAL A 170 -16.08 -19.48 -9.94
CA VAL A 170 -16.88 -18.72 -10.91
C VAL A 170 -15.98 -17.87 -11.83
N ALA A 171 -14.92 -17.27 -11.30
CA ALA A 171 -13.96 -16.53 -12.11
C ALA A 171 -13.28 -17.43 -13.14
N ARG A 172 -12.85 -18.63 -12.71
CA ARG A 172 -12.23 -19.62 -13.58
C ARG A 172 -13.19 -20.08 -14.69
N ASP A 173 -14.41 -20.46 -14.32
CA ASP A 173 -15.40 -21.01 -15.25
C ASP A 173 -15.91 -19.96 -16.25
N SER A 174 -15.95 -18.69 -15.85
CA SER A 174 -16.34 -17.57 -16.73
C SER A 174 -15.18 -16.95 -17.51
N GLY A 175 -13.93 -17.37 -17.25
CA GLY A 175 -12.73 -16.77 -17.86
C GLY A 175 -12.50 -15.32 -17.45
N ARG A 176 -12.97 -14.91 -16.27
CA ARG A 176 -12.87 -13.54 -15.74
C ARG A 176 -11.91 -13.48 -14.56
N THR A 177 -11.55 -12.26 -14.17
CA THR A 177 -10.81 -12.07 -12.92
C THR A 177 -11.75 -12.20 -11.72
N VAL A 178 -11.22 -12.66 -10.59
CA VAL A 178 -11.96 -12.76 -9.32
C VAL A 178 -12.58 -11.41 -8.93
N VAL A 179 -11.84 -10.31 -9.12
CA VAL A 179 -12.32 -8.94 -8.90
C VAL A 179 -13.53 -8.61 -9.77
N ALA A 180 -13.54 -9.00 -11.05
CA ALA A 180 -14.67 -8.75 -11.93
C ALA A 180 -15.93 -9.52 -11.49
N VAL A 181 -15.77 -10.73 -10.95
CA VAL A 181 -16.89 -11.49 -10.36
C VAL A 181 -17.38 -10.82 -9.07
N ALA A 182 -16.46 -10.36 -8.21
CA ALA A 182 -16.79 -9.63 -6.99
C ALA A 182 -17.62 -8.36 -7.27
N VAL A 183 -17.28 -7.58 -8.32
CA VAL A 183 -18.09 -6.43 -8.77
C VAL A 183 -19.54 -6.86 -9.01
N GLN A 184 -19.74 -7.99 -9.69
CA GLN A 184 -21.08 -8.44 -10.04
C GLN A 184 -21.88 -8.92 -8.83
N VAL A 185 -21.24 -9.61 -7.88
CA VAL A 185 -21.88 -10.04 -6.65
C VAL A 185 -22.40 -8.83 -5.87
N VAL A 186 -21.55 -7.82 -5.68
CA VAL A 186 -21.91 -6.59 -4.96
C VAL A 186 -23.02 -5.83 -5.68
N ALA A 187 -22.90 -5.65 -7.00
CA ALA A 187 -23.92 -4.97 -7.81
C ALA A 187 -25.28 -5.68 -7.77
N ALA A 188 -25.29 -7.02 -7.91
CA ALA A 188 -26.52 -7.81 -7.84
C ALA A 188 -27.19 -7.73 -6.47
N HIS A 189 -26.40 -7.67 -5.39
CA HIS A 189 -26.92 -7.51 -4.04
C HIS A 189 -27.52 -6.13 -3.80
N HIS A 190 -26.86 -5.06 -4.25
CA HIS A 190 -27.42 -3.70 -4.17
C HIS A 190 -28.75 -3.60 -4.93
N ALA A 191 -28.83 -4.12 -6.15
CA ALA A 191 -30.07 -4.14 -6.94
C ALA A 191 -31.19 -4.97 -6.30
N ALA A 192 -30.86 -5.98 -5.48
CA ALA A 192 -31.83 -6.77 -4.75
C ALA A 192 -32.35 -6.08 -3.47
N ILE A 193 -31.56 -5.16 -2.89
CA ILE A 193 -31.92 -4.40 -1.69
C ILE A 193 -32.65 -3.11 -2.03
N ASP A 194 -32.34 -2.48 -3.18
CA ASP A 194 -32.97 -1.24 -3.64
C ASP A 194 -33.53 -1.40 -5.08
N PRO A 195 -34.77 -1.87 -5.25
CA PRO A 195 -35.35 -2.14 -6.56
C PRO A 195 -35.80 -0.89 -7.34
N ASP A 196 -35.73 0.31 -6.75
CA ASP A 196 -36.28 1.56 -7.33
C ASP A 196 -35.20 2.52 -7.89
N GLU A 197 -33.91 2.16 -7.89
CA GLU A 197 -32.86 2.96 -8.55
C GLU A 197 -32.71 2.55 -10.04
N PRO A 198 -33.13 3.39 -11.02
CA PRO A 198 -33.02 3.03 -12.43
C PRO A 198 -31.54 3.01 -12.87
N PRO A 199 -31.17 2.19 -13.88
CA PRO A 199 -29.81 2.18 -14.40
C PRO A 199 -29.44 3.58 -14.90
N THR A 200 -28.34 4.13 -14.39
CA THR A 200 -27.76 5.36 -14.90
C THR A 200 -27.32 5.11 -16.33
N ASP A 201 -28.16 5.54 -17.28
CA ASP A 201 -27.90 5.47 -18.71
C ASP A 201 -26.77 6.44 -19.05
N GLU A 202 -25.56 5.90 -19.22
CA GLU A 202 -24.45 6.60 -19.87
C GLU A 202 -24.78 6.79 -21.36
N ARG A 203 -25.51 7.87 -21.69
CA ARG A 203 -25.44 8.50 -23.01
C ARG A 203 -25.72 10.00 -22.91
N THR A 204 -24.66 10.81 -22.97
CA THR A 204 -24.35 11.71 -24.11
C THR A 204 -22.98 12.34 -23.90
#